data_AF-A0AAP2DBY2-F1
#
_entry.id   AF-A0AAP2DBY2-F1
#
_cell.length_a   1.000
_cell.length_b   1.000
_cell.length_c   1.000
_cell.angle_alpha   90.00
_cell.angle_beta   90.00
_cell.angle_gamma   90.00
#
_symmetry.space_group_name_H-M   'P 1'
#
loop_
_entity.id
_entity.type
_entity.pdbx_description
1 polymer ?
#
loop_
_entity_poly.entity_id
_entity_poly.type
_entity_poly.pdbx_seq_one_letter_code
_entity_poly.pdbx_strand_id
1 'polypeptide(L)'
;MKEEQVHVLVGCADARDLSQLQLDVIERVTAEYAGQGINVELHTVRAAGSFVSPDIVMDIKRIFEEAQRRADLRVPIRYFVHIQTHGHLTEDSNDHYISHVHELKIVDGSPLNCGMLGASSVGVEIEQMLVEERPTVEIRGQALVIDSDTKIKRLLKEFYAYDGYLAGDWISSIDLLRTHPRHQRTILEKAISTDPELKMLNIEITCGILDYAIHSLIRVDGGEPAVPFWDTVQTEIRKHAQNDRAAKESLINQNRKQKPLAGLLCMSDPRMASRSEAANYYMRLRNIEHTGEYIPNTVFNMTGTSFDIPHTPFGPYVIAGFFFAVKALGLKDQMVMGGTEAQTERIMQKIQNDPIMSLIVRKFEVNLIPISLDALVKERA
;
A
#
# COMPACT_ATOMS: atom_id res chain seq x y z
N MET A 1 25.73 -20.03 7.46
CA MET A 1 25.51 -19.17 8.64
C MET A 1 24.01 -18.91 8.69
N LYS A 2 23.36 -18.97 9.85
CA LYS A 2 21.93 -18.66 9.92
C LYS A 2 21.76 -17.14 10.00
N GLU A 3 20.82 -16.60 9.23
CA GLU A 3 20.52 -15.16 9.15
C GLU A 3 19.01 -14.98 9.02
N GLU A 4 18.48 -13.88 9.53
CA GLU A 4 17.10 -13.45 9.33
C GLU A 4 17.07 -12.14 8.54
N GLN A 5 16.17 -12.02 7.58
CA GLN A 5 15.99 -10.81 6.78
C GLN A 5 14.53 -10.38 6.82
N VAL A 6 14.28 -9.14 7.22
CA VAL A 6 12.95 -8.54 7.25
C VAL A 6 12.86 -7.52 6.12
N HIS A 7 12.00 -7.81 5.15
CA HIS A 7 11.76 -6.98 3.98
C HIS A 7 10.40 -6.31 4.11
N VAL A 8 10.33 -5.01 3.89
CA VAL A 8 9.07 -4.25 3.82
C VAL A 8 8.93 -3.64 2.43
N LEU A 9 7.96 -4.13 1.66
CA LEU A 9 7.56 -3.54 0.39
C LEU A 9 6.56 -2.42 0.64
N VAL A 10 6.98 -1.17 0.45
CA VAL A 10 6.09 0.00 0.41
C VAL A 10 5.65 0.21 -1.03
N GLY A 11 4.44 -0.28 -1.34
CA GLY A 11 3.87 -0.30 -2.68
C GLY A 11 2.59 0.53 -2.80
N CYS A 12 2.13 0.72 -4.02
CA CYS A 12 0.89 1.45 -4.27
C CYS A 12 -0.32 0.58 -3.90
N ALA A 13 -1.41 1.21 -3.47
CA ALA A 13 -2.72 0.58 -3.28
C ALA A 13 -3.40 0.13 -4.59
N ASP A 14 -2.73 0.31 -5.74
CA ASP A 14 -3.25 -0.04 -7.05
C ASP A 14 -3.69 -1.51 -7.12
N ALA A 15 -4.90 -1.73 -7.60
CA ALA A 15 -5.54 -3.03 -7.69
C ALA A 15 -4.78 -3.99 -8.62
N ARG A 16 -3.96 -3.47 -9.52
CA ARG A 16 -3.14 -4.23 -10.46
C ARG A 16 -1.80 -4.66 -9.88
N ASP A 17 -1.37 -4.06 -8.77
CA ASP A 17 -0.12 -4.44 -8.12
C ASP A 17 -0.22 -5.85 -7.52
N LEU A 18 0.91 -6.55 -7.36
CA LEU A 18 1.04 -7.90 -6.81
C LEU A 18 0.23 -8.98 -7.56
N SER A 19 0.68 -9.39 -8.73
CA SER A 19 0.07 -10.50 -9.50
C SER A 19 0.38 -11.87 -8.90
N GLN A 20 -0.37 -12.90 -9.31
CA GLN A 20 -0.09 -14.29 -8.92
C GLN A 20 1.36 -14.69 -9.24
N LEU A 21 1.86 -14.30 -10.42
CA LEU A 21 3.26 -14.52 -10.79
C LEU A 21 4.23 -13.95 -9.75
N GLN A 22 3.97 -12.74 -9.23
CA GLN A 22 4.84 -12.13 -8.23
C GLN A 22 4.79 -12.92 -6.91
N LEU A 23 3.60 -13.38 -6.50
CA LEU A 23 3.44 -14.21 -5.30
C LEU A 23 4.20 -15.53 -5.42
N ASP A 24 4.05 -16.23 -6.54
CA ASP A 24 4.69 -17.53 -6.79
C ASP A 24 6.22 -17.40 -6.81
N VAL A 25 6.75 -16.33 -7.44
CA VAL A 25 8.20 -16.08 -7.47
C VAL A 25 8.72 -15.73 -6.09
N ILE A 26 8.01 -14.91 -5.31
CA ILE A 26 8.40 -14.60 -3.93
C ILE A 26 8.45 -15.87 -3.08
N GLU A 27 7.42 -16.71 -3.13
CA GLU A 27 7.37 -17.95 -2.36
C GLU A 27 8.54 -18.88 -2.72
N ARG A 28 8.78 -19.07 -4.01
CA ARG A 28 9.88 -19.92 -4.49
C ARG A 28 11.25 -19.39 -4.05
N VAL A 29 11.54 -18.09 -4.26
CA VAL A 29 12.85 -17.52 -3.92
C VAL A 29 13.04 -17.51 -2.39
N THR A 30 11.99 -17.28 -1.61
CA THR A 30 12.03 -17.42 -0.15
C THR A 30 12.41 -18.85 0.27
N ALA A 31 11.84 -19.87 -0.37
CA ALA A 31 12.20 -21.27 -0.10
C ALA A 31 13.66 -21.58 -0.49
N GLU A 32 14.16 -21.02 -1.59
CA GLU A 32 15.56 -21.16 -2.01
C GLU A 32 16.53 -20.53 -0.98
N TYR A 33 16.21 -19.34 -0.46
CA TYR A 33 17.01 -18.67 0.57
C TYR A 33 16.95 -19.39 1.91
N ALA A 34 15.79 -19.96 2.28
CA ALA A 34 15.66 -20.81 3.46
C ALA A 34 16.59 -22.03 3.38
N GLY A 35 16.74 -22.63 2.19
CA GLY A 35 17.70 -23.71 1.93
C GLY A 35 19.18 -23.31 2.13
N GLN A 36 19.49 -22.02 2.06
CA GLN A 36 20.82 -21.45 2.31
C GLN A 36 21.03 -21.03 3.78
N GLY A 37 20.00 -21.20 4.62
CA GLY A 37 20.01 -20.78 6.02
C GLY A 37 19.60 -19.32 6.24
N ILE A 38 19.01 -18.66 5.25
CA ILE A 38 18.50 -17.28 5.34
C ILE A 38 16.99 -17.35 5.47
N ASN A 39 16.46 -16.98 6.63
CA ASN A 39 15.01 -16.89 6.85
C ASN A 39 14.53 -15.51 6.40
N VAL A 40 13.63 -15.46 5.41
CA VAL A 40 13.14 -14.20 4.85
C VAL A 40 11.70 -13.98 5.27
N GLU A 41 11.44 -12.84 5.89
CA GLU A 41 10.10 -12.35 6.22
C GLU A 41 9.77 -11.14 5.34
N LEU A 42 8.72 -11.25 4.50
CA LEU A 42 8.27 -10.17 3.63
C LEU A 42 6.93 -9.60 4.09
N HIS A 43 6.93 -8.31 4.41
CA HIS A 43 5.74 -7.50 4.68
C HIS A 43 5.41 -6.63 3.49
N THR A 44 4.13 -6.33 3.33
CA THR A 44 3.66 -5.41 2.29
C THR A 44 2.83 -4.31 2.91
N VAL A 45 3.30 -3.06 2.75
CA VAL A 45 2.58 -1.86 3.14
C VAL A 45 2.06 -1.17 1.89
N ARG A 46 0.73 -1.03 1.79
CA ARG A 46 0.02 -0.44 0.65
C ARG A 46 -0.51 0.93 1.00
N ALA A 47 0.11 1.95 0.41
CA ALA A 47 -0.32 3.34 0.49
C ALA A 47 -0.69 3.84 -0.91
N ALA A 48 -1.74 4.65 -1.03
CA ALA A 48 -2.05 5.28 -2.31
C ALA A 48 -0.83 6.09 -2.80
N GLY A 49 -0.37 5.84 -4.02
CA GLY A 49 0.79 6.52 -4.60
C GLY A 49 2.15 6.16 -4.00
N SER A 50 2.22 5.17 -3.10
CA SER A 50 3.47 4.79 -2.39
C SER A 50 4.12 5.96 -1.63
N PHE A 51 3.32 6.91 -1.14
CA PHE A 51 3.83 8.01 -0.33
C PHE A 51 4.31 7.51 1.03
N VAL A 52 5.50 7.95 1.45
CA VAL A 52 6.04 7.70 2.78
C VAL A 52 5.58 8.82 3.72
N SER A 53 4.43 8.61 4.34
CA SER A 53 3.89 9.48 5.39
C SER A 53 4.28 8.98 6.79
N PRO A 54 4.07 9.77 7.86
CA PRO A 54 4.44 9.37 9.22
C PRO A 54 3.83 8.03 9.67
N ASP A 55 2.61 7.71 9.23
CA ASP A 55 1.96 6.42 9.47
C ASP A 55 2.69 5.25 8.81
N ILE A 56 3.24 5.43 7.60
CA ILE A 56 4.05 4.40 6.92
C ILE A 56 5.37 4.17 7.66
N VAL A 57 6.00 5.25 8.16
CA VAL A 57 7.20 5.13 9.01
C VAL A 57 6.88 4.36 10.29
N MET A 58 5.74 4.63 10.91
CA MET A 58 5.27 3.89 12.09
C MET A 58 4.96 2.42 11.78
N ASP A 59 4.41 2.12 10.61
CA ASP A 59 4.18 0.74 10.17
C ASP A 59 5.51 -0.03 10.01
N ILE A 60 6.50 0.56 9.34
CA ILE A 60 7.85 -0.01 9.20
C ILE A 60 8.45 -0.26 10.59
N LYS A 61 8.36 0.71 11.49
CA LYS A 61 8.88 0.60 12.85
C LYS A 61 8.26 -0.56 13.61
N ARG A 62 6.93 -0.68 13.58
CA ARG A 62 6.22 -1.76 14.27
C ARG A 62 6.55 -3.13 13.70
N ILE A 63 6.69 -3.25 12.38
CA ILE A 63 7.11 -4.49 11.72
C ILE A 63 8.49 -4.92 12.23
N PHE A 64 9.45 -3.99 12.25
CA PHE A 64 10.81 -4.29 12.74
C PHE A 64 10.84 -4.61 14.23
N GLU A 65 10.11 -3.86 15.06
CA GLU A 65 9.96 -4.16 16.50
C GLU A 65 9.38 -5.56 16.73
N GLU A 66 8.37 -5.95 15.96
CA GLU A 66 7.74 -7.27 16.12
C GLU A 66 8.67 -8.40 15.71
N ALA A 67 9.41 -8.24 14.61
CA ALA A 67 10.43 -9.19 14.20
C ALA A 67 11.51 -9.35 15.29
N GLN A 68 12.01 -8.25 15.84
CA GLN A 68 12.98 -8.27 16.94
C GLN A 68 12.48 -8.99 18.19
N ARG A 69 11.20 -8.83 18.55
CA ARG A 69 10.61 -9.50 19.72
C ARG A 69 10.54 -11.02 19.57
N ARG A 70 10.45 -11.52 18.33
CA ARG A 70 10.33 -12.96 18.04
C ARG A 70 11.66 -13.63 17.71
N ALA A 71 12.66 -12.85 17.29
CA ALA A 71 13.93 -13.36 16.81
C ALA A 71 14.75 -14.08 17.90
N ASP A 72 15.51 -15.10 17.47
CA ASP A 72 16.56 -15.70 18.29
C ASP A 72 17.73 -14.70 18.37
N LEU A 73 18.07 -14.23 19.58
CA LEU A 73 19.13 -13.26 19.82
C LEU A 73 20.52 -13.68 19.29
N ARG A 74 20.70 -14.96 18.91
CA ARG A 74 21.94 -15.48 18.32
C ARG A 74 22.00 -15.38 16.80
N VAL A 75 20.87 -15.07 16.16
CA VAL A 75 20.76 -14.96 14.70
C VAL A 75 20.74 -13.47 14.34
N PRO A 76 21.67 -12.99 13.49
CA PRO A 76 21.65 -11.61 13.04
C PRO A 76 20.43 -11.34 12.16
N ILE A 77 19.83 -10.16 12.34
CA ILE A 77 18.68 -9.69 11.54
C ILE A 77 19.14 -8.53 10.65
N ARG A 78 18.79 -8.56 9.36
CA ARG A 78 18.93 -7.43 8.44
C ARG A 78 17.57 -6.86 8.06
N TYR A 79 17.53 -5.55 7.83
CA TYR A 79 16.30 -4.81 7.60
C TYR A 79 16.35 -4.10 6.25
N PHE A 80 15.34 -4.36 5.44
CA PHE A 80 15.23 -3.83 4.09
C PHE A 80 13.89 -3.14 3.89
N VAL A 81 13.90 -1.99 3.22
CA VAL A 81 12.68 -1.34 2.74
C VAL A 81 12.76 -1.14 1.23
N HIS A 82 11.71 -1.56 0.54
CA HIS A 82 11.60 -1.46 -0.91
C HIS A 82 10.49 -0.48 -1.25
N ILE A 83 10.86 0.71 -1.72
CA ILE A 83 9.89 1.70 -2.19
C ILE A 83 9.60 1.45 -3.66
N GLN A 84 8.39 0.98 -3.94
CA GLN A 84 7.96 0.65 -5.29
C GLN A 84 6.79 1.54 -5.69
N THR A 85 7.01 2.32 -6.75
CA THR A 85 5.92 3.02 -7.45
C THR A 85 5.56 2.24 -8.72
N HIS A 86 4.57 2.70 -9.48
CA HIS A 86 4.24 2.09 -10.76
C HIS A 86 3.92 3.16 -11.82
N GLY A 87 4.07 2.79 -13.09
CA GLY A 87 3.79 3.68 -14.22
C GLY A 87 3.77 2.97 -15.56
N HIS A 88 3.71 3.77 -16.62
CA HIS A 88 3.96 3.36 -18.01
C HIS A 88 5.16 4.12 -18.54
N LEU A 89 6.24 3.41 -18.86
CA LEU A 89 7.37 4.03 -19.53
C LEU A 89 7.17 3.98 -21.04
N THR A 90 7.75 4.97 -21.70
CA THR A 90 7.84 5.04 -23.16
C THR A 90 8.81 4.00 -23.68
N GLU A 91 8.63 3.57 -24.94
CA GLU A 91 9.48 2.56 -25.59
C GLU A 91 10.95 2.98 -25.72
N ASP A 92 11.26 4.28 -25.69
CA ASP A 92 12.63 4.81 -25.71
C ASP A 92 13.26 4.96 -24.32
N SER A 93 12.59 4.49 -23.27
CA SER A 93 13.16 4.42 -21.93
C SER A 93 14.15 3.26 -21.80
N ASN A 94 15.18 3.45 -20.98
CA ASN A 94 16.06 2.35 -20.59
C ASN A 94 15.30 1.38 -19.67
N ASP A 95 15.02 0.17 -20.15
CA ASP A 95 14.25 -0.86 -19.44
C ASP A 95 15.14 -1.84 -18.65
N HIS A 96 16.46 -1.59 -18.61
CA HIS A 96 17.38 -2.36 -17.78
C HIS A 96 16.93 -2.36 -16.32
N TYR A 97 17.31 -3.41 -15.58
CA TYR A 97 16.91 -3.52 -14.19
C TYR A 97 17.38 -2.34 -13.33
N ILE A 98 18.51 -1.72 -13.69
CA ILE A 98 19.04 -0.51 -13.08
C ILE A 98 19.17 0.55 -14.17
N SER A 99 18.54 1.70 -13.94
CA SER A 99 18.54 2.81 -14.90
C SER A 99 18.57 4.17 -14.21
N HIS A 100 19.05 5.18 -14.92
CA HIS A 100 19.02 6.55 -14.40
C HIS A 100 17.69 7.24 -14.74
N VAL A 101 17.18 8.05 -13.82
CA VAL A 101 15.87 8.74 -14.00
C VAL A 101 15.78 9.64 -15.24
N HIS A 102 16.90 10.13 -15.77
CA HIS A 102 16.92 10.95 -16.99
C HIS A 102 16.77 10.11 -18.27
N GLU A 103 17.00 8.79 -18.17
CA GLU A 103 16.81 7.80 -19.23
C GLU A 103 15.39 7.22 -19.21
N LEU A 104 14.54 7.66 -18.27
CA LEU A 104 13.16 7.21 -18.12
C LEU A 104 12.20 8.34 -18.50
N LYS A 105 11.23 8.01 -19.36
CA LYS A 105 10.14 8.93 -19.72
C LYS A 105 8.81 8.23 -19.55
N ILE A 106 7.87 8.94 -18.94
CA ILE A 106 6.52 8.44 -18.66
C ILE A 106 5.63 8.73 -19.88
N VAL A 107 4.77 7.77 -20.22
CA VAL A 107 3.72 8.01 -21.23
C VAL A 107 2.65 8.91 -20.61
N ASP A 108 2.55 10.15 -21.09
CA ASP A 108 1.57 11.11 -20.60
C ASP A 108 0.13 10.62 -20.78
N GLY A 109 -0.69 10.80 -19.74
CA GLY A 109 -2.10 10.38 -19.75
C GLY A 109 -2.35 8.88 -19.78
N SER A 110 -1.31 8.05 -19.68
CA SER A 110 -1.45 6.60 -19.68
C SER A 110 -2.38 6.11 -18.54
N PRO A 111 -3.34 5.20 -18.82
CA PRO A 111 -4.18 4.61 -17.79
C PRO A 111 -3.42 3.67 -16.84
N LEU A 112 -2.14 3.38 -17.11
CA LEU A 112 -1.27 2.59 -16.23
C LEU A 112 -0.50 3.43 -15.23
N ASN A 113 -0.49 4.75 -15.42
CA ASN A 113 0.11 5.66 -14.46
C ASN A 113 -0.68 5.65 -13.14
N CYS A 114 0.02 5.99 -12.06
CA CYS A 114 -0.60 6.12 -10.75
C CYS A 114 -1.66 7.22 -10.75
N GLY A 115 -2.86 6.90 -10.24
CA GLY A 115 -3.95 7.87 -10.08
C GLY A 115 -3.59 9.02 -9.13
N MET A 116 -2.58 8.84 -8.29
CA MET A 116 -2.11 9.86 -7.34
C MET A 116 -1.19 10.92 -7.97
N LEU A 117 -0.95 10.88 -9.30
CA LEU A 117 -0.35 12.01 -10.02
C LEU A 117 -1.14 13.32 -9.85
N GLY A 118 -2.45 13.22 -9.64
CA GLY A 118 -3.31 14.36 -9.32
C GLY A 118 -3.87 14.33 -7.90
N ALA A 119 -3.18 13.74 -6.91
CA ALA A 119 -3.75 13.53 -5.58
C ALA A 119 -4.22 14.83 -4.89
N SER A 120 -3.63 15.99 -5.19
CA SER A 120 -4.12 17.27 -4.66
C SER A 120 -5.53 17.60 -5.14
N SER A 121 -5.96 17.17 -6.33
CA SER A 121 -7.35 17.32 -6.76
C SER A 121 -8.29 16.43 -5.92
N VAL A 122 -7.84 15.24 -5.54
CA VAL A 122 -8.55 14.39 -4.57
C VAL A 122 -8.70 15.12 -3.23
N GLY A 123 -7.64 15.78 -2.76
CA GLY A 123 -7.69 16.64 -1.57
C GLY A 123 -8.75 17.75 -1.69
N VAL A 124 -8.73 18.52 -2.80
CA VAL A 124 -9.71 19.58 -3.05
C VAL A 124 -11.14 19.03 -3.05
N GLU A 125 -11.35 17.86 -3.65
CA GLU A 125 -12.66 17.22 -3.67
C GLU A 125 -13.13 16.76 -2.28
N ILE A 126 -12.21 16.37 -1.38
CA ILE A 126 -12.52 16.08 0.02
C ILE A 126 -12.86 17.37 0.77
N GLU A 127 -12.11 18.46 0.57
CA GLU A 127 -12.43 19.77 1.17
C GLU A 127 -13.81 20.24 0.75
N GLN A 128 -14.11 20.18 -0.55
CA GLN A 128 -15.43 20.51 -1.09
C GLN A 128 -16.52 19.66 -0.42
N MET A 129 -16.32 18.34 -0.32
CA MET A 129 -17.26 17.45 0.36
C MET A 129 -17.50 17.87 1.82
N LEU A 130 -16.44 18.20 2.56
CA LEU A 130 -16.54 18.61 3.96
C LEU A 130 -17.36 19.90 4.11
N VAL A 131 -17.09 20.91 3.28
CA VAL A 131 -17.80 22.20 3.32
C VAL A 131 -19.27 22.08 2.89
N GLU A 132 -19.56 21.23 1.91
CA GLU A 132 -20.93 21.02 1.41
C GLU A 132 -21.79 20.23 2.42
N GLU A 133 -21.27 19.14 2.97
CA GLU A 133 -21.99 18.28 3.90
C GLU A 133 -22.08 18.85 5.31
N ARG A 134 -21.18 19.77 5.67
CA ARG A 134 -21.12 20.44 6.98
C ARG A 134 -21.21 19.45 8.15
N PRO A 135 -20.37 18.40 8.17
CA PRO A 135 -20.42 17.42 9.24
C PRO A 135 -20.16 18.10 10.59
N THR A 136 -20.85 17.62 11.61
CA THR A 136 -20.53 17.97 13.00
C THR A 136 -19.58 16.91 13.54
N VAL A 137 -18.40 17.34 13.97
CA VAL A 137 -17.35 16.48 14.54
C VAL A 137 -17.15 16.83 16.00
N GLU A 138 -17.10 15.84 16.87
CA GLU A 138 -16.77 16.05 18.27
C GLU A 138 -15.25 16.03 18.46
N ILE A 139 -14.70 17.12 19.00
CA ILE A 139 -13.28 17.26 19.31
C ILE A 139 -13.15 17.71 20.75
N ARG A 140 -12.56 16.86 21.61
CA ARG A 140 -12.36 17.13 23.04
C ARG A 140 -13.66 17.56 23.76
N GLY A 141 -14.78 16.90 23.45
CA GLY A 141 -16.10 17.20 24.01
C GLY A 141 -16.79 18.43 23.43
N GLN A 142 -16.20 19.09 22.43
CA GLN A 142 -16.81 20.23 21.74
C GLN A 142 -17.29 19.81 20.34
N ALA A 143 -18.54 20.12 20.03
CA ALA A 143 -19.08 19.97 18.68
C ALA A 143 -18.51 21.07 17.75
N LEU A 144 -17.90 20.65 16.65
CA LEU A 144 -17.36 21.50 15.60
C LEU A 144 -18.09 21.22 14.28
N VAL A 145 -18.80 22.22 13.76
CA VAL A 145 -19.37 22.15 12.39
C VAL A 145 -18.28 22.55 11.39
N ILE A 146 -18.04 21.71 10.39
CA ILE A 146 -17.02 21.94 9.35
C ILE A 146 -17.65 22.65 8.16
N ASP A 147 -17.63 23.98 8.14
CA ASP A 147 -18.29 24.80 7.10
C ASP A 147 -17.33 25.72 6.32
N SER A 148 -16.03 25.61 6.57
CA SER A 148 -15.01 26.50 6.02
C SER A 148 -13.60 25.91 6.16
N ASP A 149 -12.65 26.41 5.37
CA ASP A 149 -11.25 26.00 5.40
C ASP A 149 -10.61 26.17 6.78
N THR A 150 -11.00 27.22 7.52
CA THR A 150 -10.52 27.43 8.89
C THR A 150 -10.96 26.29 9.82
N LYS A 151 -12.17 25.76 9.62
CA LYS A 151 -12.69 24.63 10.40
C LYS A 151 -12.06 23.31 9.95
N ILE A 152 -11.78 23.13 8.66
CA ILE A 152 -11.01 21.99 8.14
C ILE A 152 -9.61 21.99 8.75
N LYS A 153 -8.90 23.11 8.71
CA LYS A 153 -7.57 23.24 9.33
C LYS A 153 -7.61 22.96 10.84
N ARG A 154 -8.66 23.41 11.53
CA ARG A 154 -8.86 23.09 12.95
C ARG A 154 -9.07 21.59 13.18
N LEU A 155 -9.87 20.92 12.34
CA LEU A 155 -10.06 19.46 12.36
C LEU A 155 -8.72 18.74 12.16
N LEU A 156 -7.94 19.12 11.14
CA LEU A 156 -6.62 18.53 10.89
C LEU A 156 -5.68 18.69 12.08
N LYS A 157 -5.64 19.89 12.67
CA LYS A 157 -4.76 20.18 13.80
C LYS A 157 -5.16 19.43 15.06
N GLU A 158 -6.44 19.42 15.41
CA GLU A 158 -6.90 18.91 16.70
C GLU A 158 -7.19 17.40 16.69
N PHE A 159 -7.59 16.83 15.54
CA PHE A 159 -7.91 15.41 15.40
C PHE A 159 -6.76 14.61 14.74
N TYR A 160 -6.21 15.11 13.64
CA TYR A 160 -5.15 14.43 12.87
C TYR A 160 -3.73 14.83 13.28
N ALA A 161 -3.59 15.73 14.27
CA ALA A 161 -2.32 16.29 14.73
C ALA A 161 -1.47 16.92 13.60
N TYR A 162 -2.13 17.52 12.60
CA TYR A 162 -1.49 18.12 11.43
C TYR A 162 -1.81 19.61 11.30
N ASP A 163 -0.79 20.47 11.34
CA ASP A 163 -0.95 21.93 11.20
C ASP A 163 -0.65 22.39 9.77
N GLY A 164 -1.65 22.32 8.89
CA GLY A 164 -1.55 22.69 7.48
C GLY A 164 -2.90 22.64 6.77
N TYR A 165 -2.90 22.71 5.44
CA TYR A 165 -4.10 22.56 4.61
C TYR A 165 -4.30 21.10 4.16
N LEU A 166 -5.54 20.72 3.84
CA LEU A 166 -5.84 19.34 3.45
C LEU A 166 -5.28 19.08 2.04
N ALA A 167 -5.65 19.92 1.08
CA ALA A 167 -5.13 19.84 -0.28
C ALA A 167 -3.79 20.58 -0.40
N GLY A 168 -2.80 19.95 -1.04
CA GLY A 168 -1.51 20.58 -1.35
C GLY A 168 -0.45 20.44 -0.25
N ASP A 169 -0.85 20.38 1.02
CA ASP A 169 0.07 20.15 2.14
C ASP A 169 -0.06 18.73 2.72
N TRP A 170 -1.25 18.36 3.25
CA TRP A 170 -1.47 17.05 3.87
C TRP A 170 -1.58 15.94 2.83
N ILE A 171 -2.28 16.22 1.72
CA ILE A 171 -2.36 15.37 0.53
C ILE A 171 -1.70 16.12 -0.63
N SER A 172 -0.51 15.67 -1.02
CA SER A 172 0.26 16.23 -2.13
C SER A 172 0.25 15.31 -3.34
N SER A 173 0.35 15.90 -4.53
CA SER A 173 0.41 15.16 -5.79
C SER A 173 1.79 14.57 -6.01
N ILE A 174 1.86 13.53 -6.86
CA ILE A 174 3.14 13.10 -7.40
C ILE A 174 3.55 14.11 -8.48
N ASP A 175 4.55 14.94 -8.21
CA ASP A 175 5.01 15.95 -9.18
C ASP A 175 5.53 15.31 -10.47
N LEU A 176 6.41 14.32 -10.32
CA LEU A 176 7.06 13.61 -11.42
C LEU A 176 7.24 12.13 -11.06
N LEU A 177 6.49 11.25 -11.73
CA LEU A 177 6.48 9.81 -11.43
C LEU A 177 7.88 9.20 -11.48
N ARG A 178 8.71 9.61 -12.46
CA ARG A 178 10.07 9.08 -12.64
C ARG A 178 11.04 9.39 -11.49
N THR A 179 10.80 10.46 -10.74
CA THR A 179 11.63 10.83 -9.57
C THR A 179 10.96 10.52 -8.24
N HIS A 180 9.67 10.18 -8.25
CA HIS A 180 8.88 9.93 -7.05
C HIS A 180 9.49 8.87 -6.12
N PRO A 181 9.94 7.69 -6.58
CA PRO A 181 10.57 6.71 -5.68
C PRO A 181 11.80 7.26 -4.95
N ARG A 182 12.62 8.08 -5.62
CA ARG A 182 13.80 8.71 -5.01
C ARG A 182 13.38 9.73 -3.94
N HIS A 183 12.37 10.54 -4.24
CA HIS A 183 11.85 11.51 -3.29
C HIS A 183 11.31 10.82 -2.03
N GLN A 184 10.51 9.76 -2.19
CA GLN A 184 9.99 8.97 -1.07
C GLN A 184 11.11 8.28 -0.28
N ARG A 185 12.16 7.78 -0.95
CA ARG A 185 13.37 7.27 -0.30
C ARG A 185 14.04 8.32 0.57
N THR A 186 14.25 9.54 0.07
CA THR A 186 14.84 10.62 0.85
C THR A 186 13.99 11.00 2.07
N ILE A 187 12.66 10.99 1.94
CA ILE A 187 11.76 11.22 3.08
C ILE A 187 11.96 10.12 4.14
N LEU A 188 11.99 8.86 3.73
CA LEU A 188 12.19 7.73 4.64
C LEU A 188 13.56 7.76 5.32
N GLU A 189 14.63 8.00 4.56
CA GLU A 189 16.00 8.14 5.09
C GLU A 189 16.08 9.24 6.15
N LYS A 190 15.47 10.40 5.89
CA LYS A 190 15.38 11.50 6.85
C LYS A 190 14.63 11.07 8.11
N ALA A 191 13.46 10.44 7.96
CA ALA A 191 12.67 9.95 9.10
C ALA A 191 13.47 8.97 9.96
N ILE A 192 14.13 8.00 9.34
CA ILE A 192 14.99 7.01 10.02
C ILE A 192 16.13 7.70 10.76
N SER A 193 16.85 8.63 10.13
CA SER A 193 18.00 9.31 10.75
C SER A 193 17.63 10.09 12.03
N THR A 194 16.38 10.53 12.13
CA THR A 194 15.87 11.29 13.28
C THR A 194 15.19 10.42 14.34
N ASP A 195 14.76 9.20 13.98
CA ASP A 195 14.11 8.28 14.91
C ASP A 195 15.17 7.54 15.77
N PRO A 196 15.09 7.60 17.11
CA PRO A 196 16.08 7.00 18.00
C PRO A 196 16.24 5.48 17.86
N GLU A 197 15.19 4.77 17.44
CA GLU A 197 15.16 3.32 17.34
C GLU A 197 15.57 2.88 15.94
N LEU A 198 14.97 3.46 14.90
CA LEU A 198 15.25 3.07 13.51
C LEU A 198 16.68 3.37 13.07
N LYS A 199 17.26 4.49 13.51
CA LYS A 199 18.63 4.85 13.12
C LYS A 199 19.69 3.82 13.53
N MET A 200 19.38 2.97 14.50
CA MET A 200 20.29 1.94 15.00
C MET A 200 20.25 0.64 14.19
N LEU A 201 19.27 0.48 13.30
CA LEU A 201 18.97 -0.80 12.62
C LEU A 201 19.70 -1.00 11.28
N ASN A 202 20.54 -0.05 10.85
CA ASN A 202 21.24 -0.09 9.55
C ASN A 202 20.31 -0.51 8.39
N ILE A 203 19.18 0.19 8.26
CA ILE A 203 18.12 -0.15 7.32
C ILE A 203 18.58 0.17 5.89
N GLU A 204 18.50 -0.82 5.01
CA GLU A 204 18.84 -0.70 3.59
C GLU A 204 17.59 -0.38 2.76
N ILE A 205 17.60 0.76 2.05
CA ILE A 205 16.44 1.24 1.29
C ILE A 205 16.71 1.19 -0.20
N THR A 206 15.88 0.46 -0.93
CA THR A 206 15.88 0.45 -2.40
C THR A 206 14.68 1.22 -2.93
N CYS A 207 14.77 1.75 -4.15
CA CYS A 207 13.61 2.36 -4.80
C CYS A 207 13.53 2.14 -6.31
N GLY A 208 12.31 1.95 -6.81
CA GLY A 208 12.07 1.61 -8.21
C GLY A 208 10.67 1.94 -8.73
N ILE A 209 10.52 1.77 -10.03
CA ILE A 209 9.26 1.94 -10.77
C ILE A 209 8.91 0.60 -11.39
N LEU A 210 7.76 0.06 -11.03
CA LEU A 210 7.18 -1.10 -11.70
C LEU A 210 6.45 -0.62 -12.96
N ASP A 211 7.02 -0.90 -14.13
CA ASP A 211 6.35 -0.62 -15.39
C ASP A 211 5.34 -1.73 -15.68
N TYR A 212 4.06 -1.38 -15.69
CA TYR A 212 2.98 -2.32 -15.97
C TYR A 212 2.87 -2.70 -17.44
N ALA A 213 3.50 -1.98 -18.37
CA ALA A 213 3.51 -2.35 -19.78
C ALA A 213 4.44 -3.54 -20.06
N ILE A 214 5.59 -3.58 -19.38
CA ILE A 214 6.61 -4.63 -19.53
C ILE A 214 6.72 -5.55 -18.31
N HIS A 215 5.87 -5.35 -17.31
CA HIS A 215 5.77 -6.13 -16.07
C HIS A 215 7.10 -6.29 -15.34
N SER A 216 7.88 -5.21 -15.29
CA SER A 216 9.24 -5.23 -14.75
C SER A 216 9.50 -4.06 -13.82
N LEU A 217 10.14 -4.34 -12.68
CA LEU A 217 10.71 -3.29 -11.85
C LEU A 217 11.98 -2.75 -12.51
N ILE A 218 12.12 -1.43 -12.49
CA ILE A 218 13.34 -0.70 -12.84
C ILE A 218 13.78 0.06 -11.60
N ARG A 219 14.94 -0.32 -11.07
CA ARG A 219 15.58 0.36 -9.95
C ARG A 219 16.11 1.71 -10.41
N VAL A 220 15.70 2.75 -9.69
CA VAL A 220 16.11 4.13 -9.96
C VAL A 220 17.08 4.63 -8.90
N ASP A 221 17.53 3.80 -7.98
CA ASP A 221 18.53 4.11 -6.96
C ASP A 221 19.99 3.87 -7.41
N GLY A 222 20.19 3.45 -8.66
CA GLY A 222 21.52 3.10 -9.17
C GLY A 222 22.01 1.72 -8.74
N GLY A 223 21.13 0.86 -8.20
CA GLY A 223 21.49 -0.48 -7.75
C GLY A 223 22.05 -0.53 -6.32
N GLU A 224 22.07 0.59 -5.61
CA GLU A 224 22.64 0.70 -4.27
C GLU A 224 21.54 1.00 -3.21
N PRO A 225 21.43 0.19 -2.15
CA PRO A 225 22.27 -0.97 -1.82
C PRO A 225 21.94 -2.21 -2.67
N ALA A 226 22.89 -3.12 -2.78
CA ALA A 226 22.63 -4.46 -3.32
C ALA A 226 21.76 -5.27 -2.35
N VAL A 227 20.67 -5.87 -2.83
CA VAL A 227 19.76 -6.67 -1.99
C VAL A 227 19.50 -8.00 -2.69
N PRO A 228 20.39 -9.01 -2.51
CA PRO A 228 20.38 -10.24 -3.30
C PRO A 228 19.02 -10.93 -3.38
N PHE A 229 18.31 -11.04 -2.26
CA PHE A 229 16.97 -11.64 -2.23
C PHE A 229 16.01 -10.91 -3.17
N TRP A 230 15.89 -9.59 -3.02
CA TRP A 230 14.98 -8.78 -3.80
C TRP A 230 15.39 -8.69 -5.28
N ASP A 231 16.69 -8.53 -5.55
CA ASP A 231 17.22 -8.50 -6.91
C ASP A 231 16.97 -9.84 -7.64
N THR A 232 17.06 -10.97 -6.92
CA THR A 232 16.73 -12.31 -7.44
C THR A 232 15.23 -12.43 -7.73
N VAL A 233 14.36 -12.02 -6.80
CA VAL A 233 12.90 -11.99 -7.00
C VAL A 233 12.54 -11.22 -8.28
N GLN A 234 13.10 -10.03 -8.46
CA GLN A 234 12.78 -9.17 -9.60
C GLN A 234 13.32 -9.73 -10.93
N THR A 235 14.51 -10.32 -10.91
CA THR A 235 15.10 -11.00 -12.07
C THR A 235 14.23 -12.17 -12.53
N GLU A 236 13.76 -12.99 -11.58
CA GLU A 236 12.91 -14.13 -11.89
C GLU A 236 11.50 -13.70 -12.36
N ILE A 237 10.90 -12.65 -11.77
CA ILE A 237 9.64 -12.07 -12.28
C ILE A 237 9.81 -11.66 -13.75
N ARG A 238 10.87 -10.90 -14.08
CA ARG A 238 11.14 -10.44 -15.45
C ARG A 238 11.30 -11.61 -16.43
N LYS A 239 12.04 -12.64 -16.02
CA LYS A 239 12.26 -13.85 -16.83
C LYS A 239 10.96 -14.60 -17.11
N HIS A 240 10.10 -14.77 -16.10
CA HIS A 240 8.83 -15.49 -16.27
C HIS A 240 7.79 -14.67 -17.04
N ALA A 241 7.73 -13.36 -16.82
CA ALA A 241 6.83 -12.48 -17.56
C ALA A 241 7.05 -12.52 -19.09
N GLN A 242 8.29 -12.72 -19.53
CA GLN A 242 8.64 -12.81 -20.95
C GLN A 242 8.36 -14.20 -21.55
N ASN A 243 8.54 -15.27 -20.78
CA ASN A 243 8.65 -16.63 -21.30
C ASN A 243 7.45 -17.55 -21.00
N ASP A 244 6.69 -17.27 -19.94
CA ASP A 244 5.59 -18.15 -19.54
C ASP A 244 4.25 -17.71 -20.17
N ARG A 245 3.56 -18.66 -20.79
CA ARG A 245 2.25 -18.45 -21.40
C ARG A 245 1.15 -18.27 -20.35
N ALA A 246 1.23 -18.96 -19.21
CA ALA A 246 0.25 -18.82 -18.13
C ALA A 246 0.38 -17.45 -17.44
N ALA A 247 1.61 -16.98 -17.24
CA ALA A 247 1.89 -15.63 -16.76
C ALA A 247 1.20 -14.56 -17.62
N LYS A 248 1.19 -14.71 -18.95
CA LYS A 248 0.61 -13.71 -19.86
C LYS A 248 -0.85 -13.39 -19.56
N GLU A 249 -1.67 -14.35 -19.12
CA GLU A 249 -3.08 -14.07 -18.78
C GLU A 249 -3.23 -13.22 -17.52
N SER A 250 -2.45 -13.51 -16.48
CA SER A 250 -2.40 -12.69 -15.25
C SER A 250 -1.90 -11.26 -15.56
N LEU A 251 -0.85 -11.17 -16.39
CA LEU A 251 -0.23 -9.91 -16.78
C LEU A 251 -1.14 -9.05 -17.69
N ILE A 252 -1.98 -9.66 -18.53
CA ILE A 252 -3.00 -8.93 -19.31
C ILE A 252 -3.92 -8.11 -18.41
N ASN A 253 -4.31 -8.63 -17.24
CA ASN A 253 -5.16 -7.87 -16.31
C ASN A 253 -4.40 -6.74 -15.60
N GLN A 254 -3.10 -6.91 -15.37
CA GLN A 254 -2.23 -5.87 -14.82
C GLN A 254 -1.99 -4.73 -15.84
N ASN A 255 -2.00 -5.00 -17.14
CA ASN A 255 -1.84 -4.01 -18.21
C ASN A 255 -3.18 -3.36 -18.66
N ARG A 256 -4.23 -3.42 -17.83
CA ARG A 256 -5.52 -2.75 -18.10
C ARG A 256 -5.69 -1.51 -17.25
N LYS A 257 -6.62 -0.65 -17.63
CA LYS A 257 -7.09 0.44 -16.75
C LYS A 257 -7.63 -0.19 -15.46
N GLN A 258 -7.22 0.35 -14.32
CA GLN A 258 -7.70 -0.08 -13.03
C GLN A 258 -9.24 0.00 -12.94
N LYS A 259 -9.86 -1.12 -12.60
CA LYS A 259 -11.30 -1.32 -12.41
C LYS A 259 -11.56 -2.47 -11.42
N PRO A 260 -11.17 -2.29 -10.14
CA PRO A 260 -11.41 -3.27 -9.08
C PRO A 260 -12.89 -3.52 -8.88
N LEU A 261 -13.20 -4.69 -8.32
CA LEU A 261 -14.55 -5.07 -7.96
C LEU A 261 -14.93 -4.56 -6.56
N ALA A 262 -13.97 -4.51 -5.66
CA ALA A 262 -14.13 -4.03 -4.29
C ALA A 262 -12.84 -3.37 -3.78
N GLY A 263 -12.95 -2.58 -2.71
CA GLY A 263 -11.79 -2.19 -1.93
C GLY A 263 -11.54 -3.13 -0.75
N LEU A 264 -10.34 -3.05 -0.18
CA LEU A 264 -9.89 -3.80 0.98
C LEU A 264 -9.11 -2.87 1.91
N LEU A 265 -9.51 -2.81 3.18
CA LEU A 265 -8.73 -2.26 4.28
C LEU A 265 -8.30 -3.41 5.18
N CYS A 266 -7.01 -3.63 5.34
CA CYS A 266 -6.53 -4.74 6.17
C CYS A 266 -5.24 -4.45 6.92
N MET A 267 -4.85 -5.37 7.80
CA MET A 267 -3.53 -5.32 8.44
C MET A 267 -2.44 -5.52 7.38
N SER A 268 -1.25 -4.94 7.59
CA SER A 268 -0.09 -5.13 6.70
C SER A 268 0.64 -6.45 6.92
N ASP A 269 0.45 -7.08 8.10
CA ASP A 269 1.03 -8.36 8.45
C ASP A 269 0.35 -9.50 7.67
N PRO A 270 1.09 -10.28 6.85
CA PRO A 270 0.52 -11.37 6.06
C PRO A 270 -0.08 -12.51 6.91
N ARG A 271 0.23 -12.58 8.21
CA ARG A 271 -0.35 -13.56 9.14
C ARG A 271 -1.69 -13.11 9.70
N MET A 272 -2.03 -11.83 9.54
CA MET A 272 -3.28 -11.24 10.01
C MET A 272 -4.22 -10.88 8.85
N ALA A 273 -3.72 -10.76 7.62
CA ALA A 273 -4.55 -10.48 6.47
C ALA A 273 -3.98 -11.14 5.20
N SER A 274 -4.87 -11.50 4.28
CA SER A 274 -4.48 -11.99 2.95
C SER A 274 -5.36 -11.37 1.89
N ARG A 275 -4.73 -10.62 0.98
CA ARG A 275 -5.39 -10.02 -0.18
C ARG A 275 -6.03 -11.07 -1.08
N SER A 276 -5.34 -12.19 -1.29
CA SER A 276 -5.82 -13.29 -2.13
C SER A 276 -7.05 -13.96 -1.53
N GLU A 277 -7.05 -14.20 -0.22
CA GLU A 277 -8.23 -14.76 0.47
C GLU A 277 -9.42 -13.80 0.45
N ALA A 278 -9.20 -12.50 0.68
CA ALA A 278 -10.25 -11.49 0.58
C ALA A 278 -10.84 -11.39 -0.84
N ALA A 279 -9.98 -11.40 -1.86
CA ALA A 279 -10.40 -11.38 -3.26
C ALA A 279 -11.27 -12.60 -3.61
N ASN A 280 -10.82 -13.80 -3.24
CA ASN A 280 -11.57 -15.04 -3.47
C ASN A 280 -12.89 -15.07 -2.69
N TYR A 281 -12.89 -14.61 -1.44
CA TYR A 281 -14.13 -14.48 -0.65
C TYR A 281 -15.14 -13.57 -1.35
N TYR A 282 -14.70 -12.41 -1.83
CA TYR A 282 -15.57 -11.48 -2.53
C TYR A 282 -16.16 -12.06 -3.82
N MET A 283 -15.34 -12.77 -4.61
CA MET A 283 -15.81 -13.45 -5.82
C MET A 283 -16.89 -14.49 -5.49
N ARG A 284 -16.70 -15.31 -4.42
CA ARG A 284 -17.74 -16.24 -3.94
C ARG A 284 -19.01 -15.52 -3.50
N LEU A 285 -18.88 -14.48 -2.68
CA LEU A 285 -20.01 -13.69 -2.18
C LEU A 285 -20.85 -13.11 -3.33
N ARG A 286 -20.21 -12.77 -4.45
CA ARG A 286 -20.86 -12.21 -5.65
C ARG A 286 -21.18 -13.25 -6.72
N ASN A 287 -20.97 -14.55 -6.47
CA ASN A 287 -21.15 -15.64 -7.44
C ASN A 287 -20.38 -15.43 -8.75
N ILE A 288 -19.17 -14.87 -8.66
CA ILE A 288 -18.26 -14.67 -9.79
C ILE A 288 -17.39 -15.92 -9.90
N GLU A 289 -17.32 -16.52 -11.08
CA GLU A 289 -16.49 -17.70 -11.34
C GLU A 289 -15.01 -17.36 -11.15
N HIS A 290 -14.28 -18.23 -10.43
CA HIS A 290 -12.86 -18.02 -10.12
C HIS A 290 -12.12 -19.35 -9.92
N THR A 291 -10.81 -19.34 -10.20
CA THR A 291 -9.93 -20.51 -10.04
C THR A 291 -9.39 -20.65 -8.61
N GLY A 292 -9.45 -19.59 -7.81
CA GLY A 292 -8.83 -19.50 -6.49
C GLY A 292 -7.45 -18.84 -6.49
N GLU A 293 -6.86 -18.63 -7.67
CA GLU A 293 -5.67 -17.80 -7.83
C GLU A 293 -6.01 -16.31 -7.75
N TYR A 294 -5.03 -15.49 -7.33
CA TYR A 294 -5.22 -14.05 -7.28
C TYR A 294 -5.16 -13.43 -8.68
N ILE A 295 -6.26 -12.77 -9.07
CA ILE A 295 -6.35 -12.03 -10.34
C ILE A 295 -6.08 -10.55 -10.08
N PRO A 296 -5.06 -9.94 -10.74
CA PRO A 296 -4.86 -8.49 -10.69
C PRO A 296 -6.13 -7.74 -11.06
N ASN A 297 -6.30 -6.56 -10.49
CA ASN A 297 -7.48 -5.71 -10.67
C ASN A 297 -8.75 -6.26 -10.01
N THR A 298 -8.65 -7.18 -9.04
CA THR A 298 -9.82 -7.62 -8.25
C THR A 298 -10.11 -6.69 -7.08
N VAL A 299 -9.10 -6.41 -6.25
CA VAL A 299 -9.27 -5.59 -5.03
C VAL A 299 -8.29 -4.43 -4.99
N PHE A 300 -8.81 -3.24 -4.64
CA PHE A 300 -8.01 -2.05 -4.32
C PHE A 300 -7.62 -2.10 -2.84
N ASN A 301 -6.33 -2.32 -2.54
CA ASN A 301 -5.91 -2.70 -1.19
C ASN A 301 -5.14 -1.58 -0.47
N MET A 302 -5.57 -1.22 0.73
CA MET A 302 -4.86 -0.33 1.65
C MET A 302 -4.55 -1.09 2.93
N THR A 303 -3.33 -0.96 3.42
CA THR A 303 -2.90 -1.69 4.62
C THR A 303 -2.27 -0.78 5.65
N GLY A 304 -2.37 -1.15 6.92
CA GLY A 304 -1.55 -0.54 7.97
C GLY A 304 -1.50 -1.36 9.25
N THR A 305 -0.44 -1.21 10.04
CA THR A 305 -0.25 -1.91 11.32
C THR A 305 -1.09 -1.31 12.45
N SER A 306 -1.63 -0.11 12.24
CA SER A 306 -2.41 0.65 13.24
C SER A 306 -3.91 0.69 12.93
N PHE A 307 -4.36 -0.07 11.94
CA PHE A 307 -5.76 -0.05 11.51
C PHE A 307 -6.69 -0.59 12.60
N ASP A 308 -6.21 -1.47 13.48
CA ASP A 308 -6.99 -2.06 14.57
C ASP A 308 -6.91 -1.29 15.90
N ILE A 309 -6.46 -0.03 15.87
CA ILE A 309 -6.42 0.88 17.02
C ILE A 309 -7.50 1.96 16.84
N PRO A 310 -8.72 1.79 17.42
CA PRO A 310 -9.91 2.57 17.06
C PRO A 310 -9.84 4.08 17.28
N HIS A 311 -8.95 4.55 18.15
CA HIS A 311 -8.84 5.96 18.53
C HIS A 311 -7.68 6.70 17.86
N THR A 312 -6.92 6.01 17.00
CA THR A 312 -5.90 6.66 16.17
C THR A 312 -6.51 7.01 14.82
N PRO A 313 -6.25 8.21 14.28
CA PRO A 313 -6.77 8.58 12.97
C PRO A 313 -6.15 7.74 11.85
N PHE A 314 -6.79 7.72 10.67
CA PHE A 314 -6.13 7.26 9.45
C PHE A 314 -5.17 8.32 8.90
N GLY A 315 -4.12 7.87 8.23
CA GLY A 315 -3.18 8.76 7.53
C GLY A 315 -3.79 9.38 6.27
N PRO A 316 -3.16 10.46 5.75
CA PRO A 316 -3.68 11.22 4.60
C PRO A 316 -3.93 10.34 3.38
N TYR A 317 -2.98 9.46 3.04
CA TYR A 317 -3.06 8.65 1.82
C TYR A 317 -3.95 7.41 1.95
N VAL A 318 -4.28 6.99 3.17
CA VAL A 318 -5.36 6.01 3.39
C VAL A 318 -6.71 6.68 3.15
N ILE A 319 -6.92 7.89 3.69
CA ILE A 319 -8.16 8.65 3.47
C ILE A 319 -8.32 9.03 1.99
N ALA A 320 -7.27 9.56 1.36
CA ALA A 320 -7.29 9.91 -0.06
C ALA A 320 -7.52 8.67 -0.95
N GLY A 321 -6.85 7.56 -0.62
CA GLY A 321 -7.03 6.28 -1.32
C GLY A 321 -8.46 5.75 -1.19
N PHE A 322 -9.05 5.81 0.01
CA PHE A 322 -10.42 5.37 0.26
C PHE A 322 -11.44 6.25 -0.47
N PHE A 323 -11.28 7.57 -0.39
CA PHE A 323 -12.11 8.51 -1.15
C PHE A 323 -12.02 8.26 -2.66
N PHE A 324 -10.80 8.08 -3.19
CA PHE A 324 -10.57 7.78 -4.60
C PHE A 324 -11.23 6.45 -5.01
N ALA A 325 -11.11 5.41 -4.19
CA ALA A 325 -11.74 4.13 -4.44
C ALA A 325 -13.27 4.26 -4.54
N VAL A 326 -13.89 5.02 -3.64
CA VAL A 326 -15.34 5.17 -3.61
C VAL A 326 -15.84 6.10 -4.72
N LYS A 327 -15.23 7.28 -4.87
CA LYS A 327 -15.71 8.32 -5.80
C LYS A 327 -15.24 8.12 -7.23
N ALA A 328 -13.95 7.88 -7.44
CA ALA A 328 -13.37 7.83 -8.78
C ALA A 328 -13.43 6.44 -9.41
N LEU A 329 -13.27 5.37 -8.60
CA LEU A 329 -13.41 3.98 -9.07
C LEU A 329 -14.84 3.44 -8.93
N GLY A 330 -15.72 4.13 -8.19
CA GLY A 330 -17.12 3.75 -8.01
C GLY A 330 -17.33 2.53 -7.11
N LEU A 331 -16.37 2.22 -6.22
CA LEU A 331 -16.43 1.03 -5.38
C LEU A 331 -17.41 1.22 -4.22
N LYS A 332 -18.54 0.53 -4.31
CA LYS A 332 -19.56 0.51 -3.25
C LYS A 332 -19.25 -0.48 -2.14
N ASP A 333 -18.59 -1.59 -2.46
CA ASP A 333 -18.17 -2.57 -1.48
C ASP A 333 -16.73 -2.32 -1.03
N GLN A 334 -16.53 -2.31 0.29
CA GLN A 334 -15.24 -2.18 0.93
C GLN A 334 -15.12 -3.26 1.98
N MET A 335 -14.27 -4.26 1.72
CA MET A 335 -13.97 -5.29 2.71
C MET A 335 -13.06 -4.72 3.80
N VAL A 336 -13.29 -5.16 5.03
CA VAL A 336 -12.47 -4.80 6.19
C VAL A 336 -11.98 -6.09 6.83
N MET A 337 -10.66 -6.25 6.92
CA MET A 337 -10.04 -7.53 7.29
C MET A 337 -9.00 -7.40 8.40
N GLY A 338 -9.28 -8.05 9.54
CA GLY A 338 -8.30 -8.37 10.56
C GLY A 338 -7.98 -9.88 10.59
N GLY A 339 -7.04 -10.27 11.45
CA GLY A 339 -6.69 -11.67 11.67
C GLY A 339 -7.79 -12.44 12.37
N THR A 340 -8.57 -11.75 13.22
CA THR A 340 -9.73 -12.28 13.95
C THR A 340 -10.93 -11.36 13.79
N GLU A 341 -12.12 -11.86 14.12
CA GLU A 341 -13.36 -11.06 14.16
C GLU A 341 -13.20 -9.83 15.05
N ALA A 342 -12.66 -10.00 16.27
CA ALA A 342 -12.43 -8.90 17.21
C ALA A 342 -11.44 -7.83 16.66
N GLN A 343 -10.43 -8.23 15.89
CA GLN A 343 -9.55 -7.26 15.24
C GLN A 343 -10.29 -6.52 14.11
N THR A 344 -11.10 -7.23 13.34
CA THR A 344 -11.93 -6.66 12.28
C THR A 344 -12.92 -5.63 12.82
N GLU A 345 -13.58 -5.93 13.94
CA GLU A 345 -14.47 -4.99 14.63
C GLU A 345 -13.76 -3.71 15.07
N ARG A 346 -12.51 -3.80 15.56
CA ARG A 346 -11.73 -2.60 15.91
C ARG A 346 -11.39 -1.75 14.70
N ILE A 347 -11.08 -2.36 13.55
CA ILE A 347 -10.86 -1.61 12.31
C ILE A 347 -12.15 -0.92 11.87
N MET A 348 -13.29 -1.60 11.95
CA MET A 348 -14.61 -1.03 11.68
C MET A 348 -14.93 0.16 12.58
N GLN A 349 -14.65 0.04 13.90
CA GLN A 349 -14.77 1.14 14.85
C GLN A 349 -13.87 2.32 14.47
N LYS A 350 -12.62 2.07 14.04
CA LYS A 350 -11.73 3.13 13.56
C LYS A 350 -12.33 3.90 12.37
N ILE A 351 -12.92 3.20 11.40
CA ILE A 351 -13.60 3.82 10.24
C ILE A 351 -14.78 4.69 10.70
N GLN A 352 -15.54 4.24 11.69
CA GLN A 352 -16.66 4.98 12.26
C GLN A 352 -16.21 6.21 13.07
N ASN A 353 -15.12 6.08 13.81
CA ASN A 353 -14.58 7.13 14.67
C ASN A 353 -13.80 8.20 13.88
N ASP A 354 -13.25 7.86 12.72
CA ASP A 354 -12.56 8.82 11.87
C ASP A 354 -13.57 9.73 11.13
N PRO A 355 -13.53 11.06 11.36
CA PRO A 355 -14.56 11.97 10.86
C PRO A 355 -14.67 12.01 9.34
N ILE A 356 -13.53 11.96 8.63
CA ILE A 356 -13.51 12.01 7.18
C ILE A 356 -13.93 10.65 6.61
N MET A 357 -13.39 9.54 7.11
CA MET A 357 -13.77 8.20 6.64
C MET A 357 -15.26 7.91 6.88
N SER A 358 -15.79 8.21 8.07
CA SER A 358 -17.19 7.97 8.38
C SER A 358 -18.13 8.81 7.50
N LEU A 359 -17.72 10.04 7.14
CA LEU A 359 -18.47 10.88 6.21
C LEU A 359 -18.47 10.27 4.80
N ILE A 360 -17.32 9.78 4.32
CA ILE A 360 -17.22 9.10 3.01
C ILE A 360 -18.17 7.90 2.99
N VAL A 361 -18.14 7.05 4.03
CA VAL A 361 -19.01 5.88 4.14
C VAL A 361 -20.49 6.27 4.04
N ARG A 362 -20.91 7.30 4.79
CA ARG A 362 -22.31 7.75 4.79
C ARG A 362 -22.72 8.41 3.46
N LYS A 363 -21.95 9.39 2.98
CA LYS A 363 -22.27 10.18 1.77
C LYS A 363 -22.38 9.31 0.53
N PHE A 364 -21.49 8.32 0.41
CA PHE A 364 -21.43 7.46 -0.77
C PHE A 364 -22.08 6.10 -0.56
N GLU A 365 -22.79 5.89 0.55
CA GLU A 365 -23.50 4.64 0.86
C GLU A 365 -22.60 3.40 0.71
N VAL A 366 -21.42 3.48 1.32
CA VAL A 366 -20.42 2.42 1.23
C VAL A 366 -20.87 1.23 2.08
N ASN A 367 -20.90 0.06 1.46
CA ASN A 367 -21.12 -1.21 2.13
C ASN A 367 -19.79 -1.73 2.69
N LEU A 368 -19.60 -1.63 4.00
CA LEU A 368 -18.46 -2.20 4.71
C LEU A 368 -18.71 -3.68 4.99
N ILE A 369 -17.90 -4.57 4.42
CA ILE A 369 -18.03 -6.03 4.53
C ILE A 369 -16.96 -6.54 5.52
N PRO A 370 -17.31 -6.86 6.76
CA PRO A 370 -16.34 -7.40 7.72
C PRO A 370 -15.99 -8.85 7.35
N ILE A 371 -14.69 -9.15 7.31
CA ILE A 371 -14.16 -10.50 7.12
C ILE A 371 -12.97 -10.71 8.05
N SER A 372 -12.70 -11.94 8.50
CA SER A 372 -11.49 -12.25 9.26
C SER A 372 -10.71 -13.38 8.63
N LEU A 373 -9.38 -13.30 8.71
CA LEU A 373 -8.51 -14.31 8.10
C LEU A 373 -8.75 -15.71 8.70
N ASP A 374 -8.88 -15.79 10.01
CA ASP A 374 -9.08 -17.05 10.72
C ASP A 374 -10.38 -17.78 10.31
N ALA A 375 -11.47 -17.04 10.07
CA ALA A 375 -12.72 -17.59 9.58
C ALA A 375 -12.56 -18.13 8.15
N LEU A 376 -11.94 -17.37 7.26
CA LEU A 376 -11.72 -17.78 5.86
C LEU A 376 -10.84 -19.02 5.75
N VAL A 377 -9.82 -19.14 6.59
CA VAL A 377 -8.94 -20.31 6.62
C VAL A 377 -9.68 -21.54 7.15
N LYS A 378 -10.53 -21.39 8.17
CA LYS A 378 -11.35 -22.49 8.71
C LYS A 378 -12.38 -23.02 7.72
N GLU A 379 -12.96 -22.17 6.87
CA GLU A 379 -13.93 -22.60 5.85
C GLU A 379 -13.31 -23.53 4.77
N ARG A 380 -11.98 -23.57 4.64
CA ARG A 380 -11.27 -24.43 3.69
C ARG A 380 -10.77 -25.75 4.28
N ALA A 381 -10.70 -25.85 5.61
CA ALA A 381 -10.22 -27.01 6.35
C ALA A 381 -11.38 -27.95 6.70
#